data_AF-A0A6G3UAD9-F1
#
_entry.id   AF-A0A6G3UAD9-F1
#
_cell.length_a   1.000
_cell.length_b   1.000
_cell.length_c   1.000
_cell.angle_alpha   90.00
_cell.angle_beta   90.00
_cell.angle_gamma   90.00
#
_symmetry.space_group_name_H-M   'P 1'
#
loop_
_entity.id
_entity.type
_entity.pdbx_description
1 polymer ?
#
loop_
_entity_poly.entity_id
_entity_poly.type
_entity_poly.pdbx_seq_one_letter_code
_entity_poly.pdbx_strand_id
1 'polypeptide(L)'
;MNANDDGSQARRGPAGPSGSDPGESPPATESTPPLPCPAVVAAPASGPATDLGPATDLGPASEADPAPEAGPGDDPDPDLGAAPGPVTGPVTGPDVGPGTAPGAAVAGVATGGSVGGPRTGVAALSLRYRLGAALALAVVAIGVCVHLGMTFLHVAPANTVSKEHGEAIQQWIYPEFEQNWKLFAPNPLQQNISLQVRADIRTADGGVRTTRWYDLSAEDGRAIDGNLLPSHTQQNELRRAWDFFVATHDDENRPVGGRGALSESYLRRIVVMRLDRADAAGPGDVVDRVQVRSRTTNVPPPEWSDEQVSTTPVDRTLPWWPVPEDEARGGIG
;
A
#
# COMPACT_ATOMS: atom_id res chain seq x y z
N MET A 1 -9.73 -25.54 48.38
CA MET A 1 -10.32 -26.85 48.02
C MET A 1 -9.74 -27.28 46.68
N ASN A 2 -9.12 -28.46 46.64
CA ASN A 2 -8.75 -29.37 45.52
C ASN A 2 -8.27 -28.73 44.19
N ALA A 3 -6.99 -28.86 43.76
CA ALA A 3 -6.22 -30.07 43.35
C ALA A 3 -6.66 -30.60 41.95
N ASN A 4 -5.79 -30.94 40.99
CA ASN A 4 -4.36 -31.33 40.98
C ASN A 4 -3.57 -30.46 39.94
N ASP A 5 -2.23 -30.30 39.87
CA ASP A 5 -1.03 -31.01 40.35
C ASP A 5 -0.70 -32.37 39.69
N ASP A 6 0.07 -32.35 38.60
CA ASP A 6 0.88 -33.51 38.21
C ASP A 6 2.25 -33.06 37.67
N GLY A 7 3.30 -33.73 38.10
CA GLY A 7 4.67 -33.38 37.77
C GLY A 7 5.68 -34.42 38.24
N SER A 8 6.70 -34.61 37.40
CA SER A 8 7.95 -35.36 37.65
C SER A 8 7.90 -36.90 37.69
N GLN A 9 8.54 -37.49 36.67
CA GLN A 9 9.48 -38.61 36.88
C GLN A 9 10.79 -38.30 36.14
N ALA A 10 11.94 -38.64 36.76
CA ALA A 10 13.27 -38.32 36.24
C ALA A 10 14.33 -39.34 36.73
N ARG A 11 15.33 -39.65 35.88
CA ARG A 11 16.78 -39.95 36.16
C ARG A 11 17.43 -40.71 34.98
N ARG A 12 18.56 -40.21 34.44
CA ARG A 12 19.97 -40.72 34.58
C ARG A 12 20.11 -42.23 34.31
N GLY A 13 20.85 -42.72 33.30
CA GLY A 13 22.26 -42.51 32.86
C GLY A 13 22.91 -43.92 32.64
N PRO A 14 24.20 -44.13 32.26
CA PRO A 14 25.33 -43.22 32.03
C PRO A 14 26.08 -43.48 30.68
N ALA A 15 27.37 -43.07 30.58
CA ALA A 15 28.23 -43.11 29.38
C ALA A 15 28.97 -44.46 29.12
N GLY A 16 29.60 -44.59 27.93
CA GLY A 16 30.32 -45.81 27.47
C GLY A 16 31.85 -45.79 27.69
N PRO A 17 32.61 -46.62 26.95
CA PRO A 17 33.99 -46.27 26.56
C PRO A 17 34.40 -46.65 25.11
N SER A 18 35.58 -46.16 24.70
CA SER A 18 36.19 -46.23 23.36
C SER A 18 36.82 -47.58 22.96
N GLY A 19 37.13 -47.77 21.66
CA GLY A 19 38.01 -48.84 21.18
C GLY A 19 38.35 -48.78 19.67
N SER A 20 39.57 -49.17 19.33
CA SER A 20 40.20 -49.09 18.00
C SER A 20 41.14 -50.31 17.79
N ASP A 21 41.76 -50.61 16.64
CA ASP A 21 41.88 -49.81 15.40
C ASP A 21 41.55 -50.63 14.11
N PRO A 22 42.45 -51.09 13.18
CA PRO A 22 42.03 -51.26 11.77
C PRO A 22 42.23 -52.67 11.14
N GLY A 23 41.68 -52.85 9.93
CA GLY A 23 42.24 -53.75 8.91
C GLY A 23 41.34 -54.85 8.35
N GLU A 24 41.21 -54.85 7.01
CA GLU A 24 41.42 -56.00 6.09
C GLU A 24 40.34 -56.20 4.99
N SER A 25 40.83 -56.30 3.75
CA SER A 25 40.18 -56.65 2.47
C SER A 25 41.25 -57.38 1.62
N PRO A 26 40.97 -58.15 0.55
CA PRO A 26 39.69 -58.49 -0.11
C PRO A 26 39.51 -60.04 -0.24
N PRO A 27 38.79 -60.64 -1.23
CA PRO A 27 39.10 -60.58 -2.67
C PRO A 27 37.88 -60.31 -3.60
N ALA A 28 38.15 -60.02 -4.88
CA ALA A 28 37.16 -59.83 -5.94
C ALA A 28 36.76 -61.16 -6.61
N THR A 29 35.70 -61.19 -7.44
CA THR A 29 35.76 -61.37 -8.93
C THR A 29 34.35 -61.19 -9.56
N GLU A 30 34.34 -60.87 -10.86
CA GLU A 30 33.25 -60.98 -11.86
C GLU A 30 32.35 -59.77 -12.17
N SER A 31 32.08 -59.61 -13.48
CA SER A 31 31.60 -58.42 -14.18
C SER A 31 30.39 -58.75 -15.08
N THR A 32 29.82 -57.72 -15.73
CA THR A 32 28.93 -57.76 -16.94
C THR A 32 27.41 -57.76 -16.65
N PRO A 33 26.55 -57.07 -17.44
CA PRO A 33 26.63 -55.71 -18.04
C PRO A 33 25.36 -54.85 -17.71
N PRO A 34 25.27 -53.57 -18.11
CA PRO A 34 24.03 -52.78 -17.98
C PRO A 34 23.05 -52.97 -19.16
N LEU A 35 21.74 -52.83 -18.88
CA LEU A 35 20.64 -52.80 -19.86
C LEU A 35 19.71 -51.59 -19.57
N PRO A 36 18.89 -51.12 -20.54
CA PRO A 36 18.98 -49.72 -20.97
C PRO A 36 17.79 -48.82 -20.59
N CYS A 37 17.95 -47.52 -20.90
CA CYS A 37 16.95 -46.47 -20.75
C CYS A 37 15.62 -46.78 -21.47
N PRO A 38 14.45 -46.42 -20.89
CA PRO A 38 13.18 -46.43 -21.61
C PRO A 38 13.13 -45.29 -22.65
N ALA A 39 12.51 -45.58 -23.79
CA ALA A 39 12.50 -44.69 -24.96
C ALA A 39 11.41 -43.60 -24.89
N VAL A 40 11.63 -42.54 -25.67
CA VAL A 40 10.63 -41.51 -25.98
C VAL A 40 9.43 -42.14 -26.68
N VAL A 41 8.22 -41.83 -26.23
CA VAL A 41 6.96 -42.13 -26.94
C VAL A 41 6.25 -40.83 -27.27
N ALA A 42 5.75 -40.72 -28.51
CA ALA A 42 5.13 -39.52 -29.05
C ALA A 42 3.71 -39.25 -28.50
N ALA A 43 3.28 -38.00 -28.59
CA ALA A 43 1.96 -37.54 -28.14
C ALA A 43 0.80 -38.03 -29.04
N PRO A 44 -0.40 -38.25 -28.48
CA PRO A 44 -1.66 -38.19 -29.20
C PRO A 44 -2.33 -36.80 -29.08
N ALA A 45 -3.20 -36.46 -30.04
CA ALA A 45 -3.79 -35.14 -30.18
C ALA A 45 -5.17 -34.95 -29.50
N SER A 46 -5.38 -33.73 -29.01
CA SER A 46 -6.62 -32.94 -28.89
C SER A 46 -8.01 -33.60 -28.72
N GLY A 47 -8.64 -33.28 -27.58
CA GLY A 47 -10.08 -32.95 -27.49
C GLY A 47 -10.82 -33.54 -26.28
N PRO A 48 -11.96 -32.95 -25.84
CA PRO A 48 -12.46 -31.58 -26.01
C PRO A 48 -12.37 -30.75 -24.71
N ALA A 49 -12.74 -29.48 -24.75
CA ALA A 49 -12.68 -28.55 -23.60
C ALA A 49 -13.81 -28.78 -22.57
N THR A 50 -13.51 -28.51 -21.30
CA THR A 50 -14.50 -28.41 -20.21
C THR A 50 -14.12 -27.29 -19.24
N ASP A 51 -15.10 -26.42 -18.96
CA ASP A 51 -15.20 -25.36 -17.95
C ASP A 51 -14.04 -24.37 -17.72
N LEU A 52 -14.32 -23.11 -18.02
CA LEU A 52 -13.60 -21.95 -17.52
C LEU A 52 -14.18 -21.56 -16.15
N GLY A 53 -13.39 -21.70 -15.08
CA GLY A 53 -13.68 -21.04 -13.81
C GLY A 53 -13.66 -19.50 -13.98
N PRO A 54 -14.37 -18.75 -13.11
CA PRO A 54 -14.49 -17.30 -13.25
C PRO A 54 -13.12 -16.60 -13.09
N ALA A 55 -13.01 -15.45 -13.75
CA ALA A 55 -11.75 -14.74 -13.95
C ALA A 55 -11.08 -14.31 -12.63
N THR A 56 -9.75 -14.36 -12.64
CA THR A 56 -8.89 -13.74 -11.63
C THR A 56 -9.17 -12.23 -11.59
N ASP A 57 -9.38 -11.69 -10.40
CA ASP A 57 -9.58 -10.26 -10.18
C ASP A 57 -8.29 -9.49 -10.52
N LEU A 58 -8.29 -8.81 -11.66
CA LEU A 58 -7.23 -7.88 -12.06
C LEU A 58 -7.53 -6.55 -11.39
N GLY A 59 -6.87 -6.31 -10.25
CA GLY A 59 -6.91 -5.01 -9.57
C GLY A 59 -6.60 -3.85 -10.53
N PRO A 60 -7.21 -2.66 -10.31
CA PRO A 60 -7.15 -1.58 -11.27
C PRO A 60 -5.72 -1.07 -11.48
N ALA A 61 -5.42 -0.74 -12.73
CA ALA A 61 -4.11 -0.24 -13.15
C ALA A 61 -3.70 1.03 -12.38
N SER A 62 -2.41 1.15 -12.08
CA SER A 62 -1.83 2.33 -11.44
C SER A 62 -2.06 3.58 -12.28
N GLU A 63 -2.89 4.49 -11.79
CA GLU A 63 -2.84 5.89 -12.21
C GLU A 63 -1.57 6.56 -11.66
N ALA A 64 -0.98 7.45 -12.46
CA ALA A 64 0.34 8.00 -12.19
C ALA A 64 0.36 8.93 -10.96
N ASP A 65 1.36 8.77 -10.10
CA ASP A 65 1.65 9.73 -9.03
C ASP A 65 2.09 11.09 -9.62
N PRO A 66 1.66 12.22 -9.03
CA PRO A 66 2.15 13.54 -9.40
C PRO A 66 3.63 13.71 -9.02
N ALA A 67 4.35 14.53 -9.79
CA ALA A 67 5.78 14.76 -9.59
C ALA A 67 6.11 15.34 -8.19
N PRO A 68 7.23 14.94 -7.57
CA PRO A 68 7.61 15.47 -6.26
C PRO A 68 8.07 16.92 -6.36
N GLU A 69 7.55 17.77 -5.48
CA GLU A 69 7.98 19.17 -5.35
C GLU A 69 9.44 19.28 -4.89
N ALA A 70 10.06 20.43 -5.20
CA ALA A 70 11.44 20.72 -4.84
C ALA A 70 11.60 20.94 -3.33
N GLY A 71 12.75 20.51 -2.79
CA GLY A 71 13.12 20.75 -1.39
C GLY A 71 13.38 22.23 -1.08
N PRO A 72 13.45 22.60 0.22
CA PRO A 72 13.48 23.98 0.66
C PRO A 72 14.82 24.66 0.37
N GLY A 73 14.76 25.93 -0.07
CA GLY A 73 15.91 26.80 -0.27
C GLY A 73 15.69 28.16 0.38
N ASP A 74 16.47 28.43 1.42
CA ASP A 74 16.88 29.71 2.01
C ASP A 74 15.93 30.94 1.96
N ASP A 75 15.47 31.35 3.14
CA ASP A 75 14.95 32.70 3.42
C ASP A 75 16.02 33.79 3.16
N PRO A 76 15.60 34.98 2.71
CA PRO A 76 16.06 36.18 3.36
C PRO A 76 14.94 37.19 3.65
N ASP A 77 14.74 37.51 4.94
CA ASP A 77 14.11 38.77 5.39
C ASP A 77 15.04 39.94 5.03
N PRO A 78 14.55 41.13 4.61
CA PRO A 78 14.09 42.09 5.63
C PRO A 78 12.92 43.04 5.25
N ASP A 79 11.94 43.09 6.15
CA ASP A 79 11.45 44.31 6.86
C ASP A 79 10.72 45.48 6.12
N LEU A 80 9.87 46.16 6.90
CA LEU A 80 9.19 47.46 6.72
C LEU A 80 8.01 47.58 5.73
N GLY A 81 6.79 47.80 6.26
CA GLY A 81 5.74 48.48 5.47
C GLY A 81 4.27 48.39 5.93
N ALA A 82 3.91 49.12 6.98
CA ALA A 82 2.57 49.67 7.30
C ALA A 82 1.29 49.15 6.57
N ALA A 83 0.32 48.67 7.36
CA ALA A 83 -1.07 48.50 6.92
C ALA A 83 -1.78 49.85 6.64
N PRO A 84 -2.80 49.84 5.76
CA PRO A 84 -3.95 50.73 5.91
C PRO A 84 -5.28 49.96 6.00
N GLY A 85 -6.19 50.49 6.83
CA GLY A 85 -7.57 50.02 6.95
C GLY A 85 -8.50 50.50 5.80
N PRO A 86 -9.82 50.28 5.93
CA PRO A 86 -10.77 50.50 4.85
C PRO A 86 -11.05 51.99 4.61
N VAL A 87 -11.15 52.40 3.34
CA VAL A 87 -11.65 53.73 2.96
C VAL A 87 -13.15 53.68 2.69
N THR A 88 -13.90 54.56 3.36
CA THR A 88 -15.34 54.73 3.20
C THR A 88 -15.71 56.09 2.60
N GLY A 89 -16.76 56.09 1.78
CA GLY A 89 -17.68 57.21 1.59
C GLY A 89 -17.46 58.11 0.36
N PRO A 90 -18.26 59.19 0.23
CA PRO A 90 -19.43 59.53 1.06
C PRO A 90 -20.66 60.08 0.29
N VAL A 91 -21.62 60.61 1.07
CA VAL A 91 -22.61 61.68 0.78
C VAL A 91 -24.02 61.15 0.38
N THR A 92 -25.15 61.49 1.02
CA THR A 92 -25.56 62.71 1.79
C THR A 92 -26.52 62.35 2.95
N GLY A 93 -26.56 63.14 4.04
CA GLY A 93 -27.62 63.11 5.07
C GLY A 93 -28.79 64.09 4.76
N PRO A 94 -29.51 64.68 5.74
CA PRO A 94 -29.43 64.48 7.21
C PRO A 94 -30.78 64.31 7.98
N ASP A 95 -30.69 63.58 9.10
CA ASP A 95 -31.13 63.89 10.49
C ASP A 95 -32.48 64.57 10.89
N VAL A 96 -32.93 64.25 12.13
CA VAL A 96 -34.00 64.84 12.99
C VAL A 96 -35.46 64.64 12.50
N GLY A 97 -36.45 64.24 13.32
CA GLY A 97 -36.55 63.86 14.74
C GLY A 97 -38.01 63.45 15.09
N PRO A 98 -38.32 62.92 16.28
CA PRO A 98 -39.60 62.26 16.55
C PRO A 98 -40.69 63.16 17.19
N GLY A 99 -41.98 62.89 16.91
CA GLY A 99 -43.07 63.39 17.76
C GLY A 99 -44.50 63.36 17.17
N THR A 100 -45.45 62.96 18.03
CA THR A 100 -46.85 63.43 18.07
C THR A 100 -47.87 62.88 17.04
N ALA A 101 -48.68 61.92 17.50
CA ALA A 101 -50.09 61.78 17.09
C ALA A 101 -50.93 62.85 17.84
N PRO A 102 -52.10 63.33 17.34
CA PRO A 102 -53.32 62.50 17.35
C PRO A 102 -54.33 62.78 16.21
N GLY A 103 -55.42 62.00 16.14
CA GLY A 103 -56.59 62.32 15.28
C GLY A 103 -57.59 61.17 15.17
N ALA A 104 -58.65 61.19 15.97
CA ALA A 104 -59.71 60.17 15.96
C ALA A 104 -61.01 60.67 15.30
N ALA A 105 -61.86 59.71 14.89
CA ALA A 105 -63.21 59.86 14.33
C ALA A 105 -63.28 60.49 12.91
N VAL A 106 -64.12 59.99 11.99
CA VAL A 106 -65.53 59.60 12.18
C VAL A 106 -65.92 58.32 11.44
N ALA A 107 -67.02 57.70 11.89
CA ALA A 107 -67.55 56.45 11.34
C ALA A 107 -68.35 56.66 10.05
N GLY A 108 -68.14 55.78 9.07
CA GLY A 108 -69.05 55.54 7.95
C GLY A 108 -69.50 54.08 7.97
N VAL A 109 -70.77 53.82 8.28
CA VAL A 109 -71.32 52.46 8.24
C VAL A 109 -71.56 52.05 6.79
N ALA A 110 -70.82 51.05 6.32
CA ALA A 110 -71.13 50.30 5.12
C ALA A 110 -71.21 48.80 5.47
N THR A 111 -72.43 48.28 5.57
CA THR A 111 -72.70 46.86 5.78
C THR A 111 -72.43 46.05 4.51
N GLY A 112 -71.65 44.98 4.62
CA GLY A 112 -71.61 43.90 3.62
C GLY A 112 -70.39 43.90 2.70
N GLY A 113 -69.38 43.09 3.05
CA GLY A 113 -68.23 42.79 2.18
C GLY A 113 -67.27 41.86 2.90
N SER A 114 -66.92 40.71 2.30
CA SER A 114 -66.11 39.68 2.94
C SER A 114 -64.71 40.17 3.30
N VAL A 115 -64.24 39.85 4.51
CA VAL A 115 -62.81 39.95 4.86
C VAL A 115 -62.04 38.98 3.98
N GLY A 116 -61.45 39.52 2.91
CA GLY A 116 -60.64 38.81 1.94
C GLY A 116 -59.43 39.66 1.59
N GLY A 117 -58.47 39.76 2.52
CA GLY A 117 -57.16 40.33 2.21
C GLY A 117 -56.54 39.60 1.01
N PRO A 118 -55.73 40.28 0.19
CA PRO A 118 -55.14 39.68 -1.01
C PRO A 118 -54.38 38.42 -0.63
N ARG A 119 -54.81 37.27 -1.16
CA ARG A 119 -54.12 35.99 -0.96
C ARG A 119 -52.76 36.10 -1.63
N THR A 120 -51.68 36.05 -0.85
CA THR A 120 -50.29 36.08 -1.33
C THR A 120 -49.68 34.67 -1.31
N GLY A 121 -48.60 34.47 -2.08
CA GLY A 121 -47.94 33.17 -2.22
C GLY A 121 -48.80 32.11 -2.91
N VAL A 122 -48.56 30.83 -2.61
CA VAL A 122 -49.26 29.70 -3.27
C VAL A 122 -50.77 29.71 -3.09
N ALA A 123 -51.30 30.41 -2.08
CA ALA A 123 -52.74 30.60 -1.87
C ALA A 123 -53.42 31.48 -2.95
N ALA A 124 -52.62 32.26 -3.70
CA ALA A 124 -53.07 33.07 -4.84
C ALA A 124 -53.32 32.23 -6.11
N LEU A 125 -52.66 31.07 -6.22
CA LEU A 125 -52.66 30.25 -7.42
C LEU A 125 -54.03 29.58 -7.66
N SER A 126 -54.35 29.29 -8.92
CA SER A 126 -55.53 28.49 -9.27
C SER A 126 -55.44 27.10 -8.61
N LEU A 127 -56.59 26.45 -8.37
CA LEU A 127 -56.64 25.17 -7.66
C LEU A 127 -55.73 24.11 -8.30
N ARG A 128 -55.62 24.11 -9.64
CA ARG A 128 -54.74 23.21 -10.41
C ARG A 128 -53.26 23.46 -10.11
N TYR A 129 -52.83 24.71 -10.10
CA TYR A 129 -51.44 25.07 -9.76
C TYR A 129 -51.12 24.87 -8.28
N ARG A 130 -52.09 25.01 -7.37
CA ARG A 130 -51.94 24.63 -5.95
C ARG A 130 -51.72 23.13 -5.77
N LEU A 131 -52.49 22.29 -6.46
CA LEU A 131 -52.29 20.84 -6.44
C LEU A 131 -50.93 20.45 -7.03
N GLY A 132 -50.53 21.07 -8.14
CA GLY A 132 -49.19 20.88 -8.72
C GLY A 132 -48.05 21.28 -7.79
N ALA A 133 -48.15 22.44 -7.13
CA ALA A 133 -47.16 22.91 -6.15
C ALA A 133 -47.10 22.01 -4.90
N ALA A 134 -48.25 21.53 -4.40
CA ALA A 134 -48.29 20.60 -3.29
C ALA A 134 -47.68 19.24 -3.63
N LEU A 135 -47.94 18.72 -4.85
CA LEU A 135 -47.32 17.49 -5.34
C LEU A 135 -45.80 17.64 -5.50
N ALA A 136 -45.33 18.74 -6.09
CA ALA A 136 -43.90 19.03 -6.22
C ALA A 136 -43.21 19.11 -4.84
N LEU A 137 -43.82 19.80 -3.87
CA LEU A 137 -43.31 19.88 -2.51
C LEU A 137 -43.27 18.51 -1.82
N ALA A 138 -44.29 17.67 -2.02
CA ALA A 138 -44.32 16.31 -1.49
C ALA A 138 -43.20 15.42 -2.08
N VAL A 139 -42.96 15.50 -3.40
CA VAL A 139 -41.86 14.78 -4.06
C VAL A 139 -40.50 15.24 -3.54
N VAL A 140 -40.28 16.55 -3.38
CA VAL A 140 -39.04 17.09 -2.79
C VAL A 140 -38.86 16.64 -1.35
N ALA A 141 -39.91 16.69 -0.52
CA ALA A 141 -39.85 16.23 0.87
C ALA A 141 -39.52 14.73 0.97
N ILE A 142 -40.09 13.89 0.11
CA ILE A 142 -39.75 12.46 0.03
C ILE A 142 -38.28 12.27 -0.36
N GLY A 143 -37.79 13.00 -1.37
CA GLY A 143 -36.38 12.93 -1.78
C GLY A 143 -35.40 13.31 -0.66
N VAL A 144 -35.72 14.36 0.12
CA VAL A 144 -34.93 14.76 1.30
C VAL A 144 -34.95 13.67 2.38
N CYS A 145 -36.11 13.08 2.67
CA CYS A 145 -36.21 11.98 3.64
C CYS A 145 -35.43 10.73 3.21
N VAL A 146 -35.48 10.37 1.92
CA VAL A 146 -34.69 9.26 1.35
C VAL A 146 -33.20 9.58 1.48
N HIS A 147 -32.75 10.76 1.06
CA HIS A 147 -31.34 11.14 1.16
C HIS A 147 -30.83 11.09 2.61
N LEU A 148 -31.56 11.68 3.56
CA LEU A 148 -31.22 11.62 4.99
C LEU A 148 -31.16 10.18 5.52
N GLY A 149 -32.09 9.32 5.11
CA GLY A 149 -32.10 7.90 5.48
C GLY A 149 -30.89 7.13 4.92
N MET A 150 -30.54 7.34 3.66
CA MET A 150 -29.39 6.71 3.01
C MET A 150 -28.06 7.17 3.64
N THR A 151 -27.91 8.48 3.88
CA THR A 151 -26.74 9.04 4.56
C THR A 151 -26.63 8.53 6.01
N PHE A 152 -27.75 8.41 6.73
CA PHE A 152 -27.76 7.79 8.05
C PHE A 152 -27.32 6.32 8.00
N LEU A 153 -27.85 5.52 7.08
CA LEU A 153 -27.48 4.10 6.95
C LEU A 153 -26.02 3.89 6.53
N HIS A 154 -25.44 4.83 5.78
CA HIS A 154 -24.03 4.83 5.38
C HIS A 154 -23.08 5.18 6.55
N VAL A 155 -23.46 6.12 7.43
CA VAL A 155 -22.63 6.58 8.57
C VAL A 155 -22.87 5.76 9.84
N ALA A 156 -24.03 5.11 9.99
CA ALA A 156 -24.37 4.32 11.15
C ALA A 156 -23.52 3.03 11.27
N PRO A 157 -23.30 2.50 12.49
CA PRO A 157 -22.70 1.19 12.68
C PRO A 157 -23.43 0.09 11.91
N ALA A 158 -22.67 -0.91 11.46
CA ALA A 158 -23.15 -1.98 10.60
C ALA A 158 -24.36 -2.73 11.20
N ASN A 159 -25.48 -2.66 10.50
CA ASN A 159 -26.77 -3.22 10.89
C ASN A 159 -27.27 -4.20 9.80
N THR A 160 -28.40 -4.88 10.03
CA THR A 160 -28.93 -5.85 9.06
C THR A 160 -29.27 -5.21 7.71
N VAL A 161 -29.91 -4.03 7.72
CA VAL A 161 -30.29 -3.30 6.49
C VAL A 161 -29.06 -2.85 5.70
N SER A 162 -28.04 -2.29 6.37
CA SER A 162 -26.82 -1.85 5.71
C SER A 162 -25.96 -3.01 5.18
N LYS A 163 -26.09 -4.21 5.75
CA LYS A 163 -25.44 -5.44 5.26
C LYS A 163 -26.17 -6.06 4.06
N GLU A 164 -27.50 -6.05 4.07
CA GLU A 164 -28.33 -6.66 3.00
C GLU A 164 -28.49 -5.73 1.78
N HIS A 165 -28.51 -4.42 1.99
CA HIS A 165 -28.74 -3.42 0.93
C HIS A 165 -27.57 -2.45 0.72
N GLY A 166 -26.36 -2.87 1.09
CA GLY A 166 -25.14 -2.06 0.99
C GLY A 166 -24.97 -1.43 -0.39
N GLU A 167 -25.05 -2.22 -1.47
CA GLU A 167 -24.88 -1.74 -2.85
C GLU A 167 -25.78 -0.54 -3.20
N ALA A 168 -27.07 -0.59 -2.84
CA ALA A 168 -28.02 0.49 -3.11
C ALA A 168 -27.71 1.76 -2.30
N ILE A 169 -27.21 1.60 -1.07
CA ILE A 169 -26.77 2.73 -0.22
C ILE A 169 -25.52 3.37 -0.85
N GLN A 170 -24.55 2.57 -1.25
CA GLN A 170 -23.31 3.04 -1.86
C GLN A 170 -23.55 3.72 -3.22
N GLN A 171 -24.44 3.17 -4.06
CA GLN A 171 -24.81 3.74 -5.35
C GLN A 171 -25.52 5.11 -5.23
N TRP A 172 -26.25 5.35 -4.14
CA TRP A 172 -26.89 6.64 -3.86
C TRP A 172 -25.91 7.69 -3.32
N ILE A 173 -24.90 7.27 -2.56
CA ILE A 173 -23.97 8.16 -1.85
C ILE A 173 -22.74 8.53 -2.70
N TYR A 174 -22.05 7.54 -3.28
CA TYR A 174 -20.75 7.78 -3.92
C TYR A 174 -20.73 8.65 -5.18
N PRO A 175 -21.80 8.83 -5.99
CA PRO A 175 -21.76 9.77 -7.11
C PRO A 175 -21.50 11.23 -6.70
N GLU A 176 -21.90 11.61 -5.48
CA GLU A 176 -21.78 12.98 -4.97
C GLU A 176 -20.82 13.09 -3.77
N PHE A 177 -20.57 11.98 -3.05
CA PHE A 177 -19.74 11.92 -1.84
C PHE A 177 -18.70 10.79 -1.92
N GLU A 178 -17.75 10.90 -2.85
CA GLU A 178 -16.59 10.02 -2.88
C GLU A 178 -15.69 10.25 -1.65
N GLN A 179 -15.61 9.25 -0.77
CA GLN A 179 -14.80 9.31 0.44
C GLN A 179 -13.37 8.81 0.22
N ASN A 180 -12.51 9.69 -0.32
CA ASN A 180 -11.10 9.36 -0.52
C ASN A 180 -10.25 9.67 0.74
N TRP A 181 -10.01 8.65 1.58
CA TRP A 181 -9.22 8.75 2.81
C TRP A 181 -7.71 8.52 2.61
N LYS A 182 -7.21 8.43 1.37
CA LYS A 182 -5.80 8.11 1.02
C LYS A 182 -4.77 9.08 1.65
N LEU A 183 -5.20 10.27 2.08
CA LEU A 183 -4.35 11.27 2.76
C LEU A 183 -4.09 10.99 4.26
N PHE A 184 -4.98 10.25 4.94
CA PHE A 184 -4.91 10.01 6.40
C PHE A 184 -4.77 8.53 6.77
N ALA A 185 -5.23 7.64 5.90
CA ALA A 185 -5.04 6.20 6.00
C ALA A 185 -4.65 5.65 4.62
N PRO A 186 -3.42 5.94 4.12
CA PRO A 186 -2.88 5.15 3.02
C PRO A 186 -2.90 3.69 3.45
N ASN A 187 -3.43 2.80 2.61
CA ASN A 187 -3.41 1.36 2.88
C ASN A 187 -1.95 0.97 3.21
N PRO A 188 -1.67 0.48 4.43
CA PRO A 188 -0.31 0.13 4.80
C PRO A 188 0.17 -0.97 3.86
N LEU A 189 1.48 -1.01 3.58
CA LEU A 189 2.08 -2.12 2.83
C LEU A 189 1.83 -3.42 3.60
N GLN A 190 0.81 -4.17 3.17
CA GLN A 190 0.46 -5.48 3.73
C GLN A 190 1.40 -6.58 3.20
N GLN A 191 2.65 -6.22 2.92
CA GLN A 191 3.64 -7.05 2.24
C GLN A 191 5.02 -6.88 2.87
N ASN A 192 5.65 -8.01 3.18
CA ASN A 192 7.06 -8.07 3.50
C ASN A 192 7.85 -8.25 2.20
N ILE A 193 8.73 -7.31 1.89
CA ILE A 193 9.65 -7.40 0.75
C ILE A 193 11.05 -7.65 1.31
N SER A 194 11.61 -8.83 1.03
CA SER A 194 12.99 -9.19 1.38
C SER A 194 13.89 -9.06 0.16
N LEU A 195 15.01 -8.34 0.28
CA LEU A 195 16.03 -8.29 -0.76
C LEU A 195 17.13 -9.28 -0.49
N GLN A 196 17.40 -10.08 -1.51
CA GLN A 196 18.39 -11.15 -1.47
C GLN A 196 19.36 -10.99 -2.63
N VAL A 197 20.64 -11.27 -2.37
CA VAL A 197 21.71 -11.20 -3.37
C VAL A 197 22.47 -12.52 -3.43
N ARG A 198 22.92 -12.90 -4.62
CA ARG A 198 23.98 -13.89 -4.81
C ARG A 198 25.04 -13.33 -5.75
N ALA A 199 26.24 -13.88 -5.68
CA ALA A 199 27.36 -13.50 -6.51
C ALA A 199 27.95 -14.73 -7.20
N ASP A 200 28.50 -14.53 -8.40
CA ASP A 200 29.55 -15.40 -8.91
C ASP A 200 30.89 -14.81 -8.47
N ILE A 201 31.68 -15.64 -7.81
CA ILE A 201 33.00 -15.30 -7.29
C ILE A 201 34.03 -15.92 -8.22
N ARG A 202 34.93 -15.10 -8.76
CA ARG A 202 36.12 -15.56 -9.47
C ARG A 202 37.19 -15.90 -8.43
N THR A 203 37.64 -17.15 -8.43
CA THR A 203 38.56 -17.66 -7.43
C THR A 203 40.01 -17.43 -7.82
N ALA A 204 40.91 -17.36 -6.83
CA ALA A 204 42.33 -17.07 -7.07
C ALA A 204 43.06 -18.12 -7.94
N ASP A 205 42.53 -19.34 -8.02
CA ASP A 205 42.99 -20.44 -8.88
C ASP A 205 42.39 -20.40 -10.31
N GLY A 206 41.60 -19.36 -10.63
CA GLY A 206 41.00 -19.15 -11.96
C GLY A 206 39.63 -19.81 -12.17
N GLY A 207 39.07 -20.41 -11.13
CA GLY A 207 37.71 -20.96 -11.14
C GLY A 207 36.62 -19.87 -11.00
N VAL A 208 35.36 -20.32 -11.07
CA VAL A 208 34.18 -19.51 -10.76
C VAL A 208 33.24 -20.33 -9.87
N ARG A 209 32.79 -19.74 -8.76
CA ARG A 209 31.82 -20.36 -7.84
C ARG A 209 30.63 -19.44 -7.59
N THR A 210 29.41 -19.94 -7.78
CA THR A 210 28.18 -19.21 -7.41
C THR A 210 27.91 -19.35 -5.92
N THR A 211 27.66 -18.24 -5.22
CA THR A 211 27.26 -18.27 -3.81
C THR A 211 25.81 -18.70 -3.63
N ARG A 212 25.46 -19.07 -2.39
CA ARG A 212 24.06 -19.08 -1.96
C ARG A 212 23.45 -17.68 -2.03
N TRP A 213 22.12 -17.60 -1.96
CA TRP A 213 21.43 -16.35 -1.64
C TRP A 213 21.73 -15.92 -0.20
N TYR A 214 22.18 -14.68 -0.06
CA TYR A 214 22.26 -13.91 1.17
C TYR A 214 21.01 -13.04 1.28
N ASP A 215 20.43 -12.96 2.48
CA ASP A 215 19.25 -12.14 2.74
C ASP A 215 19.66 -10.85 3.46
N LEU A 216 19.74 -9.76 2.69
CA LEU A 216 20.22 -8.46 3.15
C LEU A 216 19.20 -7.78 4.06
N SER A 217 17.90 -7.99 3.80
CA SER A 217 16.81 -7.51 4.65
C SER A 217 16.79 -8.21 6.00
N ALA A 218 17.05 -9.52 6.04
CA ALA A 218 17.18 -10.27 7.30
C ALA A 218 18.49 -9.96 8.06
N GLU A 219 19.53 -9.44 7.39
CA GLU A 219 20.71 -8.88 8.04
C GLU A 219 20.41 -7.52 8.67
N ASP A 220 19.79 -6.59 7.94
CA ASP A 220 19.35 -5.31 8.50
C ASP A 220 18.39 -5.51 9.68
N GLY A 221 17.43 -6.44 9.57
CA GLY A 221 16.52 -6.80 10.66
C GLY A 221 17.25 -7.23 11.94
N ARG A 222 18.28 -8.07 11.84
CA ARG A 222 19.12 -8.49 12.97
C ARG A 222 20.00 -7.37 13.54
N ALA A 223 20.37 -6.36 12.74
CA ALA A 223 21.13 -5.20 13.20
C ALA A 223 20.26 -4.13 13.90
N ILE A 224 18.94 -4.19 13.67
CA ILE A 224 17.92 -3.33 14.30
C ILE A 224 17.38 -3.98 15.59
N ASP A 225 17.21 -5.30 15.60
CA ASP A 225 16.66 -6.03 16.74
C ASP A 225 17.46 -5.80 18.02
N GLY A 226 16.78 -5.41 19.11
CA GLY A 226 17.38 -5.02 20.38
C GLY A 226 18.26 -3.75 20.38
N ASN A 227 18.42 -3.05 19.25
CA ASN A 227 19.25 -1.85 19.17
C ASN A 227 18.51 -0.61 19.70
N LEU A 228 19.06 0.03 20.74
CA LEU A 228 18.46 1.21 21.38
C LEU A 228 18.60 2.51 20.55
N LEU A 229 19.57 2.57 19.64
CA LEU A 229 19.90 3.77 18.85
C LEU A 229 20.21 3.38 17.38
N PRO A 230 19.26 2.77 16.65
CA PRO A 230 19.50 2.31 15.30
C PRO A 230 19.61 3.48 14.31
N SER A 231 20.54 3.40 13.37
CA SER A 231 20.74 4.44 12.35
C SER A 231 19.63 4.41 11.31
N HIS A 232 18.77 5.44 11.28
CA HIS A 232 17.76 5.59 10.24
C HIS A 232 18.33 5.57 8.82
N THR A 233 19.55 6.08 8.61
CA THR A 233 20.22 6.02 7.31
C THR A 233 20.49 4.57 6.89
N GLN A 234 21.02 3.74 7.79
CA GLN A 234 21.28 2.33 7.52
C GLN A 234 19.98 1.54 7.30
N GLN A 235 18.96 1.76 8.15
CA GLN A 235 17.64 1.15 8.01
C GLN A 235 16.96 1.44 6.66
N ASN A 236 17.18 2.64 6.12
CA ASN A 236 16.52 3.08 4.90
C ASN A 236 17.37 2.90 3.63
N GLU A 237 18.69 2.65 3.72
CA GLU A 237 19.60 2.50 2.59
C GLU A 237 19.08 1.49 1.56
N LEU A 238 18.90 0.24 2.00
CA LEU A 238 18.52 -0.88 1.12
C LEU A 238 17.11 -0.69 0.54
N ARG A 239 16.17 -0.20 1.35
CA ARG A 239 14.81 0.12 0.94
C ARG A 239 14.78 1.23 -0.11
N ARG A 240 15.48 2.35 0.13
CA ARG A 240 15.52 3.49 -0.82
C ARG A 240 16.21 3.10 -2.13
N ALA A 241 17.21 2.24 -2.10
CA ALA A 241 17.83 1.69 -3.30
C ALA A 241 16.85 0.83 -4.12
N TRP A 242 16.05 -0.01 -3.45
CA TRP A 242 15.00 -0.79 -4.10
C TRP A 242 13.87 0.06 -4.66
N ASP A 243 13.34 0.99 -3.86
CA ASP A 243 12.28 1.91 -4.28
C ASP A 243 12.71 2.72 -5.53
N PHE A 244 13.98 3.16 -5.57
CA PHE A 244 14.53 3.86 -6.73
C PHE A 244 14.68 2.94 -7.96
N PHE A 245 15.07 1.68 -7.78
CA PHE A 245 15.11 0.69 -8.86
C PHE A 245 13.70 0.44 -9.43
N VAL A 246 12.72 0.12 -8.56
CA VAL A 246 11.33 -0.15 -8.97
C VAL A 246 10.68 1.05 -9.66
N ALA A 247 10.89 2.27 -9.15
CA ALA A 247 10.36 3.50 -9.76
C ALA A 247 10.99 3.86 -11.12
N THR A 248 11.99 3.12 -11.59
CA THR A 248 12.71 3.38 -12.84
C THR A 248 12.84 2.16 -13.75
N HIS A 249 12.13 1.06 -13.48
CA HIS A 249 12.16 -0.16 -14.29
C HIS A 249 10.76 -0.72 -14.52
N ASP A 250 10.53 -1.29 -15.70
CA ASP A 250 9.29 -2.03 -15.99
C ASP A 250 9.29 -3.43 -15.35
N ASP A 251 8.22 -4.20 -15.55
CA ASP A 251 8.05 -5.54 -14.97
C ASP A 251 9.04 -6.57 -15.54
N GLU A 252 9.55 -6.36 -16.75
CA GLU A 252 10.65 -7.15 -17.32
C GLU A 252 12.05 -6.76 -16.79
N ASN A 253 12.13 -5.78 -15.88
CA ASN A 253 13.37 -5.20 -15.35
C ASN A 253 14.19 -4.42 -16.39
N ARG A 254 13.54 -3.77 -17.36
CA ARG A 254 14.20 -2.86 -18.31
C ARG A 254 14.10 -1.41 -17.82
N PRO A 255 15.18 -0.61 -17.94
CA PRO A 255 15.20 0.76 -17.44
C PRO A 255 14.25 1.69 -18.22
N VAL A 256 13.44 2.45 -17.49
CA VAL A 256 12.50 3.45 -18.00
C VAL A 256 13.10 4.84 -17.83
N GLY A 257 13.45 5.48 -18.95
CA GLY A 257 14.08 6.80 -18.97
C GLY A 257 15.52 6.82 -18.45
N GLY A 258 16.12 8.01 -18.39
CA GLY A 258 17.55 8.17 -18.11
C GLY A 258 18.00 7.84 -16.68
N ARG A 259 17.08 7.55 -15.75
CA ARG A 259 17.41 7.28 -14.33
C ARG A 259 17.64 5.81 -14.01
N GLY A 260 17.21 4.88 -14.87
CA GLY A 260 17.33 3.43 -14.62
C GLY A 260 18.76 2.98 -14.36
N ALA A 261 19.71 3.26 -15.26
CA ALA A 261 21.11 2.87 -15.12
C ALA A 261 21.81 3.43 -13.85
N LEU A 262 21.36 4.59 -13.36
CA LEU A 262 21.83 5.16 -12.09
C LEU A 262 21.31 4.36 -10.89
N SER A 263 20.04 3.92 -10.92
CA SER A 263 19.47 3.07 -9.87
C SER A 263 20.07 1.66 -9.86
N GLU A 264 20.35 1.07 -11.03
CA GLU A 264 21.09 -0.21 -11.13
C GLU A 264 22.46 -0.08 -10.49
N SER A 265 23.23 0.95 -10.87
CA SER A 265 24.57 1.20 -10.32
C SER A 265 24.55 1.46 -8.82
N TYR A 266 23.56 2.22 -8.33
CA TYR A 266 23.39 2.51 -6.90
C TYR A 266 23.07 1.25 -6.08
N LEU A 267 22.08 0.46 -6.51
CA LEU A 267 21.71 -0.79 -5.85
C LEU A 267 22.85 -1.81 -5.93
N ARG A 268 23.51 -1.94 -7.08
CA ARG A 268 24.66 -2.81 -7.30
C ARG A 268 25.82 -2.47 -6.36
N ARG A 269 26.17 -1.19 -6.21
CA ARG A 269 27.23 -0.74 -5.30
C ARG A 269 26.90 -1.08 -3.84
N ILE A 270 25.66 -0.87 -3.40
CA ILE A 270 25.20 -1.23 -2.04
C ILE A 270 25.32 -2.74 -1.79
N VAL A 271 24.86 -3.59 -2.70
CA VAL A 271 24.93 -5.04 -2.47
C VAL A 271 26.37 -5.57 -2.54
N VAL A 272 27.24 -5.00 -3.38
CA VAL A 272 28.67 -5.36 -3.44
C VAL A 272 29.40 -4.95 -2.15
N MET A 273 29.20 -3.72 -1.65
CA MET A 273 29.76 -3.29 -0.36
C MET A 273 29.29 -4.14 0.83
N ARG A 274 28.05 -4.66 0.78
CA ARG A 274 27.52 -5.57 1.81
C ARG A 274 28.09 -6.99 1.70
N LEU A 275 28.29 -7.50 0.48
CA LEU A 275 28.97 -8.78 0.24
C LEU A 275 30.44 -8.75 0.67
N ASP A 276 31.13 -7.64 0.45
CA ASP A 276 32.50 -7.39 0.90
C ASP A 276 32.58 -7.38 2.45
N ARG A 277 31.71 -6.62 3.11
CA ARG A 277 31.60 -6.60 4.59
C ARG A 277 31.30 -7.99 5.20
N ALA A 278 30.58 -8.84 4.46
CA ALA A 278 30.25 -10.19 4.87
C ALA A 278 31.34 -11.25 4.52
N ASP A 279 32.49 -10.83 3.96
CA ASP A 279 33.56 -11.69 3.43
C ASP A 279 33.03 -12.80 2.48
N ALA A 280 32.03 -12.47 1.65
CA ALA A 280 31.37 -13.45 0.77
C ALA A 280 32.29 -13.98 -0.34
N ALA A 281 33.26 -13.15 -0.76
CA ALA A 281 34.31 -13.54 -1.70
C ALA A 281 35.39 -14.41 -1.01
N GLY A 282 35.81 -14.10 0.21
CA GLY A 282 36.90 -14.81 0.88
C GLY A 282 38.30 -14.39 0.40
N PRO A 283 39.37 -14.88 1.03
CA PRO A 283 40.72 -14.34 0.84
C PRO A 283 41.30 -14.55 -0.57
N GLY A 284 41.52 -13.46 -1.30
CA GLY A 284 42.17 -13.46 -2.63
C GLY A 284 41.21 -13.70 -3.82
N ASP A 285 39.97 -14.06 -3.54
CA ASP A 285 38.88 -14.17 -4.49
C ASP A 285 38.24 -12.78 -4.76
N VAL A 286 37.49 -12.63 -5.87
CA VAL A 286 36.79 -11.38 -6.19
C VAL A 286 35.36 -11.62 -6.68
N VAL A 287 34.45 -10.67 -6.39
CA VAL A 287 33.09 -10.68 -6.95
C VAL A 287 33.17 -10.33 -8.44
N ASP A 288 32.69 -11.23 -9.31
CA ASP A 288 32.67 -11.02 -10.76
C ASP A 288 31.35 -10.40 -11.24
N ARG A 289 30.25 -10.98 -10.81
CA ARG A 289 28.89 -10.50 -11.11
C ARG A 289 27.95 -10.81 -9.97
N VAL A 290 26.92 -9.97 -9.82
CA VAL A 290 25.87 -10.14 -8.80
C VAL A 290 24.51 -10.34 -9.45
N GLN A 291 23.63 -11.04 -8.76
CA GLN A 291 22.22 -11.11 -9.08
C GLN A 291 21.43 -10.78 -7.81
N VAL A 292 20.50 -9.84 -7.94
CA VAL A 292 19.57 -9.45 -6.87
C VAL A 292 18.20 -10.04 -7.17
N ARG A 293 17.45 -10.37 -6.12
CA ARG A 293 16.01 -10.62 -6.22
C ARG A 293 15.29 -9.96 -5.06
N SER A 294 14.06 -9.51 -5.28
CA SER A 294 13.11 -9.33 -4.19
C SER A 294 12.28 -10.60 -4.02
N ARG A 295 11.93 -10.92 -2.79
CA ARG A 295 10.98 -11.97 -2.42
C ARG A 295 9.90 -11.32 -1.58
N THR A 296 8.70 -11.24 -2.15
CA THR A 296 7.54 -10.56 -1.58
C THR A 296 6.57 -11.59 -1.01
N THR A 297 6.13 -11.41 0.24
CA THR A 297 5.07 -12.19 0.88
C THR A 297 4.03 -11.25 1.48
N ASN A 298 2.74 -11.58 1.35
CA ASN A 298 1.72 -10.84 2.10
C ASN A 298 1.92 -11.07 3.61
N VAL A 299 1.66 -10.03 4.40
CA VAL A 299 1.59 -10.11 5.86
C VAL A 299 0.39 -11.00 6.21
N PRO A 300 0.54 -12.03 7.08
CA PRO A 300 -0.59 -12.85 7.46
C PRO A 300 -1.65 -12.01 8.20
N PRO A 301 -2.95 -12.26 7.94
CA PRO A 301 -4.01 -11.56 8.65
C PRO A 301 -4.00 -11.97 10.13
N PRO A 302 -4.45 -11.10 11.04
CA PRO A 302 -4.48 -11.41 12.47
C PRO A 302 -5.54 -12.48 12.78
N GLU A 303 -5.34 -13.24 13.87
CA GLU A 303 -6.19 -14.40 14.24
C GLU A 303 -7.69 -14.09 14.42
N TRP A 304 -8.06 -12.81 14.53
CA TRP A 304 -9.45 -12.35 14.65
C TRP A 304 -10.10 -11.95 13.32
N SER A 305 -9.39 -12.04 12.19
CA SER A 305 -9.90 -11.73 10.85
C SER A 305 -10.18 -13.00 10.06
N ASP A 306 -11.32 -13.02 9.36
CA ASP A 306 -11.70 -14.08 8.40
C ASP A 306 -11.07 -13.88 7.00
N GLU A 307 -10.24 -12.84 6.83
CA GLU A 307 -9.57 -12.52 5.57
C GLU A 307 -8.58 -13.62 5.15
N GLN A 308 -8.55 -13.93 3.85
CA GLN A 308 -7.67 -14.95 3.28
C GLN A 308 -6.77 -14.36 2.20
N VAL A 309 -5.53 -14.01 2.57
CA VAL A 309 -4.48 -13.58 1.64
C VAL A 309 -3.45 -14.70 1.44
N SER A 310 -2.97 -14.87 0.20
CA SER A 310 -1.91 -15.84 -0.09
C SER A 310 -0.59 -15.39 0.54
N THR A 311 -0.04 -16.19 1.45
CA THR A 311 1.30 -16.00 2.02
C THR A 311 2.41 -16.64 1.18
N THR A 312 2.08 -17.15 -0.01
CA THR A 312 3.04 -17.76 -0.94
C THR A 312 4.03 -16.70 -1.42
N PRO A 313 5.35 -16.90 -1.27
CA PRO A 313 6.34 -15.93 -1.72
C PRO A 313 6.40 -15.81 -3.25
N VAL A 314 6.41 -14.57 -3.74
CA VAL A 314 6.64 -14.22 -5.14
C VAL A 314 8.03 -13.61 -5.28
N ASP A 315 8.90 -14.24 -6.07
CA ASP A 315 10.28 -13.79 -6.31
C ASP A 315 10.35 -12.96 -7.63
N ARG A 316 10.77 -11.68 -7.57
CA ARG A 316 11.18 -10.88 -8.74
C ARG A 316 12.70 -10.91 -8.82
N THR A 317 13.24 -11.67 -9.77
CA THR A 317 14.68 -11.86 -9.94
C THR A 317 15.22 -10.99 -11.07
N LEU A 318 16.24 -10.18 -10.77
CA LEU A 318 16.87 -9.27 -11.73
C LEU A 318 17.85 -10.03 -12.67
N PRO A 319 18.23 -9.45 -13.82
CA PRO A 319 19.36 -9.97 -14.59
C PRO A 319 20.66 -10.00 -13.77
N TRP A 320 21.64 -10.78 -14.26
CA TRP A 320 23.00 -10.73 -13.72
C TRP A 320 23.68 -9.43 -14.15
N TRP A 321 24.24 -8.69 -13.20
CA TRP A 321 25.03 -7.50 -13.47
C TRP A 321 26.53 -7.76 -13.21
N PRO A 322 27.42 -7.46 -14.18
CA PRO A 322 28.86 -7.49 -13.93
C PRO A 322 29.26 -6.45 -12.88
N VAL A 323 30.30 -6.74 -12.11
CA VAL A 323 30.87 -5.81 -11.12
C VAL A 323 32.19 -5.25 -11.67
N PRO A 324 32.31 -3.93 -11.90
CA PRO A 324 33.56 -3.27 -12.27
C PRO A 324 34.68 -3.52 -11.25
N GLU A 325 35.94 -3.54 -11.70
CA GLU A 325 37.08 -3.91 -10.85
C GLU A 325 37.35 -2.97 -9.66
N ASP A 326 36.93 -1.71 -9.77
CA ASP A 326 36.99 -0.70 -8.72
C ASP A 326 35.95 -0.94 -7.61
N GLU A 327 34.77 -1.47 -7.97
CA GLU A 327 33.74 -1.87 -7.02
C GLU A 327 33.97 -3.26 -6.44
N ALA A 328 34.57 -4.19 -7.21
CA ALA A 328 34.75 -5.60 -6.86
C ALA A 328 35.62 -5.88 -5.62
N ARG A 329 36.27 -4.85 -5.06
CA ARG A 329 37.09 -4.89 -3.83
C ARG A 329 36.55 -3.97 -2.72
N GLY A 330 35.24 -3.69 -2.72
CA GLY A 330 34.60 -2.80 -1.73
C GLY A 330 34.93 -1.31 -1.90
N GLY A 331 35.48 -0.91 -3.06
CA GLY A 331 36.01 0.43 -3.29
C GLY A 331 34.94 1.52 -3.47
N ILE A 332 34.99 2.54 -2.62
CA ILE A 332 34.44 3.86 -2.93
C ILE A 332 35.47 4.71 -3.68
N GLY A 333 35.54 4.49 -5.00
CA GLY A 333 36.00 5.50 -5.96
C GLY A 333 35.00 6.65 -6.12
#